data_AF-A0A962PIZ7-F1
#
_entry.id   AF-A0A962PIZ7-F1
#
_cell.length_a   1.000
_cell.length_b   1.000
_cell.length_c   1.000
_cell.angle_alpha   90.00
_cell.angle_beta   90.00
_cell.angle_gamma   90.00
#
_symmetry.space_group_name_H-M   'P 1'
#
loop_
_entity.id
_entity.type
_entity.pdbx_description
1 polymer ?
#
loop_
_entity_poly.entity_id
_entity_poly.type
_entity_poly.pdbx_seq_one_letter_code
_entity_poly.pdbx_strand_id
1 'polypeptide(L)'
;MKDAFSHFGKRRGLFKFLALLVVLVSYFAYLSWTYDFATGGLVSALTWSFFVLCTPIADAGFLIDFPVRLILGLRMFITELFVWVLAISLNLATLKYVPDDYEKSVLTSLLHKILITPWPYWSIIVLCAVGTFLSIHFGDEVVDAVSHDHHLSLRQSRSRYKLIGMAVIFVVVLVLYYRLIAMLDVKF
;
A
#
# COMPACT_ATOMS: atom_id res chain seq x y z
N MET A 1 5.15 -8.83 27.48
CA MET A 1 4.28 -7.99 26.62
C MET A 1 4.83 -6.56 26.44
N LYS A 2 6.15 -6.37 26.32
CA LYS A 2 6.78 -5.06 26.03
C LYS A 2 7.91 -5.09 24.99
N ASP A 3 8.30 -6.25 24.47
CA ASP A 3 9.62 -6.38 23.81
C ASP A 3 9.60 -6.89 22.36
N ALA A 4 8.47 -6.82 21.64
CA ALA A 4 8.44 -7.15 20.21
C ALA A 4 8.67 -5.93 19.30
N PHE A 5 8.50 -4.70 19.82
CA PHE A 5 8.69 -3.46 19.07
C PHE A 5 10.06 -2.77 19.29
N SER A 6 10.98 -3.41 20.03
CA SER A 6 12.30 -2.83 20.31
C SER A 6 13.37 -3.13 19.26
N HIS A 7 13.13 -3.99 18.25
CA HIS A 7 14.21 -4.60 17.47
C HIS A 7 14.25 -4.32 15.94
N PHE A 8 13.58 -3.29 15.46
CA PHE A 8 13.94 -2.64 14.18
C PHE A 8 14.22 -1.17 14.45
N GLY A 9 15.51 -0.80 14.49
CA GLY A 9 15.96 0.50 14.99
C GLY A 9 15.12 1.67 14.46
N LYS A 10 14.49 2.42 15.38
CA LYS A 10 13.63 3.59 15.09
C LYS A 10 14.22 4.51 14.00
N ARG A 11 15.55 4.67 13.97
CA ARG A 11 16.28 5.45 12.97
C ARG A 11 16.11 4.94 11.54
N ARG A 12 16.10 3.62 11.31
CA ARG A 12 15.98 3.02 9.97
C ARG A 12 14.56 3.18 9.41
N GLY A 13 13.53 2.97 10.24
CA GLY A 13 12.14 3.23 9.87
C GLY A 13 11.88 4.72 9.59
N LEU A 14 12.42 5.60 10.43
CA LEU A 14 12.32 7.04 10.26
C LEU A 14 13.05 7.54 9.00
N PHE A 15 14.20 6.95 8.65
CA PHE A 15 14.90 7.29 7.40
C PHE A 15 14.09 6.89 6.16
N LYS A 16 13.49 5.69 6.14
CA LYS A 16 12.59 5.26 5.07
C LYS A 16 11.39 6.20 4.93
N PHE A 17 10.82 6.62 6.06
CA PHE A 17 9.71 7.58 6.09
C PHE A 17 10.12 8.93 5.55
N LEU A 18 11.26 9.47 6.00
CA LEU A 18 11.76 10.76 5.54
C LEU A 18 12.06 10.74 4.04
N ALA A 19 12.69 9.67 3.54
CA ALA A 19 12.98 9.51 2.13
C ALA A 19 11.68 9.48 1.29
N LEU A 20 10.69 8.70 1.71
CA LEU A 20 9.37 8.65 1.06
C LEU A 20 8.68 10.02 1.10
N LEU A 21 8.74 10.71 2.23
CA LEU A 21 8.15 12.03 2.41
C LEU A 21 8.81 13.08 1.52
N VAL A 22 10.13 13.05 1.36
CA VAL A 22 10.85 13.94 0.42
C VAL A 22 10.40 13.68 -1.03
N VAL A 23 10.25 12.42 -1.43
CA VAL A 23 9.72 12.07 -2.76
C VAL A 23 8.29 12.59 -2.95
N LEU A 24 7.41 12.41 -1.97
CA LEU A 24 6.04 12.91 -2.06
C LEU A 24 6.00 14.44 -2.09
N VAL A 25 6.73 15.11 -1.21
CA VAL A 25 6.75 16.58 -1.13
C VAL A 25 7.32 17.20 -2.40
N SER A 26 8.37 16.62 -2.98
CA SER A 26 8.93 17.09 -4.25
C SER A 26 7.95 16.87 -5.42
N TYR A 27 7.26 15.73 -5.46
CA TYR A 27 6.21 15.49 -6.45
C TYR A 27 5.03 16.45 -6.29
N PHE A 28 4.57 16.68 -5.06
CA PHE A 28 3.51 17.64 -4.75
C PHE A 28 3.91 19.07 -5.11
N ALA A 29 5.15 19.48 -4.84
CA ALA A 29 5.67 20.79 -5.21
C ALA A 29 5.70 20.98 -6.73
N TYR A 30 6.13 19.95 -7.47
CA TYR A 30 6.09 19.94 -8.94
C TYR A 30 4.65 20.08 -9.48
N LEU A 31 3.70 19.32 -8.93
CA LEU A 31 2.30 19.40 -9.33
C LEU A 31 1.65 20.73 -8.96
N SER A 32 1.99 21.29 -7.80
CA SER A 32 1.50 22.58 -7.34
C SER A 32 2.00 23.74 -8.20
N TRP A 33 3.23 23.63 -8.72
CA TRP A 33 3.73 24.57 -9.74
C TRP A 33 2.94 24.45 -11.04
N THR A 34 2.60 23.22 -11.46
CA THR A 34 2.01 22.96 -12.77
C THR A 34 0.50 23.24 -12.84
N TYR A 35 -0.26 22.94 -11.77
CA TYR A 35 -1.73 22.88 -11.80
C TYR A 35 -2.44 23.68 -10.69
N ASP A 36 -1.72 24.48 -9.91
CA ASP A 36 -2.15 25.13 -8.66
C ASP A 36 -2.15 24.22 -7.43
N PHE A 37 -2.09 24.84 -6.24
CA PHE A 37 -1.92 24.17 -4.95
C PHE A 37 -3.05 23.17 -4.62
N ALA A 38 -4.30 23.55 -4.89
CA ALA A 38 -5.47 22.71 -4.59
C ALA A 38 -5.48 21.44 -5.47
N THR A 39 -5.34 21.63 -6.78
CA THR A 39 -5.28 20.55 -7.77
C THR A 39 -4.06 19.66 -7.53
N GLY A 40 -2.89 20.26 -7.31
CA GLY A 40 -1.66 19.51 -7.01
C GLY A 40 -1.78 18.66 -5.74
N GLY A 41 -2.49 19.16 -4.73
CA GLY A 41 -2.80 18.42 -3.50
C GLY A 41 -3.71 17.24 -3.75
N LEU A 42 -4.78 17.46 -4.51
CA LEU A 42 -5.72 16.40 -4.85
C LEU A 42 -5.05 15.31 -5.70
N VAL A 43 -4.32 15.68 -6.76
CA VAL A 43 -3.61 14.75 -7.63
C VAL A 43 -2.53 13.97 -6.87
N SER A 44 -1.85 14.60 -5.91
CA SER A 44 -0.89 13.91 -5.03
C SER A 44 -1.58 12.91 -4.11
N ALA A 45 -2.74 13.26 -3.54
CA ALA A 45 -3.52 12.37 -2.70
C ALA A 45 -4.14 11.20 -3.49
N LEU A 46 -4.57 11.44 -4.74
CA LEU A 46 -4.99 10.40 -5.68
C LEU A 46 -3.83 9.48 -6.07
N THR A 47 -2.64 10.03 -6.28
CA THR A 47 -1.45 9.23 -6.56
C THR A 47 -1.09 8.34 -5.35
N TRP A 48 -1.19 8.87 -4.13
CA TRP A 48 -1.03 8.07 -2.92
C TRP A 48 -2.09 6.97 -2.80
N SER A 49 -3.36 7.28 -3.06
CA SER A 49 -4.45 6.31 -2.98
C SER A 49 -4.34 5.22 -4.06
N PHE A 50 -3.77 5.52 -5.22
CA PHE A 50 -3.38 4.51 -6.22
C PHE A 50 -2.43 3.48 -5.62
N PHE A 51 -1.39 3.90 -4.90
CA PHE A 51 -0.47 2.95 -4.26
C PHE A 51 -1.17 2.10 -3.21
N VAL A 52 -2.02 2.70 -2.38
CA VAL A 52 -2.77 1.97 -1.34
C VAL A 52 -3.70 0.92 -1.94
N LEU A 53 -4.47 1.27 -2.98
CA LEU A 53 -5.54 0.41 -3.50
C LEU A 53 -5.09 -0.52 -4.63
N CYS A 54 -4.11 -0.10 -5.43
CA CYS A 54 -3.73 -0.76 -6.68
C CYS A 54 -2.31 -1.33 -6.64
N THR A 55 -1.62 -1.35 -5.49
CA THR A 55 -0.38 -2.11 -5.35
C THR A 55 -0.47 -3.07 -4.17
N PRO A 56 -0.03 -4.34 -4.34
CA PRO A 56 -0.10 -5.36 -3.27
C PRO A 56 1.03 -5.16 -2.25
N ILE A 57 1.28 -3.93 -1.82
CA ILE A 57 2.41 -3.56 -0.96
C ILE A 57 1.84 -3.16 0.41
N ALA A 58 2.12 -3.95 1.44
CA ALA A 58 1.67 -3.71 2.82
C ALA A 58 2.24 -2.43 3.49
N ASP A 59 3.14 -1.73 2.80
CA ASP A 59 3.71 -0.44 3.21
C ASP A 59 3.25 0.71 2.28
N ALA A 60 2.31 0.50 1.35
CA ALA A 60 1.81 1.59 0.52
C ALA A 60 1.11 2.69 1.36
N GLY A 61 0.49 2.29 2.48
CA GLY A 61 -0.05 3.18 3.49
C GLY A 61 0.98 3.81 4.44
N PHE A 62 2.26 3.47 4.30
CA PHE A 62 3.33 3.79 5.28
C PHE A 62 3.41 5.28 5.65
N LEU A 63 3.05 6.18 4.75
CA LEU A 63 3.04 7.62 4.98
C LEU A 63 2.08 8.04 6.11
N ILE A 64 0.94 7.37 6.22
CA ILE A 64 -0.05 7.61 7.29
C ILE A 64 0.11 6.58 8.41
N ASP A 65 0.40 5.33 8.08
CA ASP A 65 0.57 4.28 9.09
C ASP A 65 1.70 4.56 10.06
N PHE A 66 2.84 5.07 9.59
CA PHE A 66 3.99 5.30 10.46
C PHE A 66 3.72 6.38 11.53
N PRO A 67 3.23 7.59 11.19
CA PRO A 67 2.83 8.60 12.18
C PRO A 67 1.74 8.11 13.13
N VAL A 68 0.69 7.47 12.59
CA VAL A 68 -0.45 6.99 13.39
C VAL A 68 0.01 5.94 14.40
N ARG A 69 0.84 4.98 13.98
CA ARG A 69 1.43 3.98 14.89
C ARG A 69 2.36 4.61 15.92
N LEU A 70 3.14 5.63 15.54
CA LEU A 70 4.06 6.30 16.48
C LEU A 70 3.30 7.05 17.58
N ILE A 71 2.18 7.67 17.25
CA ILE A 71 1.38 8.48 18.18
C ILE A 71 0.43 7.61 19.01
N LEU A 72 -0.29 6.68 18.36
CA LEU A 72 -1.36 5.91 18.99
C LEU A 72 -0.97 4.48 19.41
N GLY A 73 0.17 3.96 18.93
CA GLY A 73 0.62 2.60 19.27
C GLY A 73 -0.30 1.49 18.75
N LEU A 74 -1.10 1.75 17.72
CA LEU A 74 -2.07 0.81 17.17
C LEU A 74 -1.40 -0.35 16.41
N ARG A 75 -2.13 -1.47 16.30
CA ARG A 75 -1.72 -2.64 15.51
C ARG A 75 -1.70 -2.30 14.02
N MET A 76 -0.73 -2.86 13.29
CA MET A 76 -0.53 -2.65 11.85
C MET A 76 -1.80 -2.90 11.02
N PHE A 77 -2.54 -3.97 11.32
CA PHE A 77 -3.81 -4.27 10.65
C PHE A 77 -4.87 -3.16 10.78
N ILE A 78 -4.97 -2.53 11.95
CA ILE A 78 -5.98 -1.48 12.21
C ILE A 78 -5.61 -0.21 11.45
N THR A 79 -4.33 0.15 11.45
CA THR A 79 -3.87 1.34 10.72
C THR A 79 -4.00 1.14 9.21
N GLU A 80 -3.65 -0.04 8.69
CA GLU A 80 -3.84 -0.38 7.27
C GLU A 80 -5.32 -0.28 6.87
N LEU A 81 -6.23 -0.82 7.69
CA LEU A 81 -7.66 -0.71 7.42
C LEU A 81 -8.13 0.75 7.37
N PHE A 82 -7.64 1.59 8.29
CA PHE A 82 -7.95 3.02 8.30
C PHE A 82 -7.43 3.72 7.05
N VAL A 83 -6.20 3.41 6.62
CA VAL A 83 -5.60 3.95 5.39
C VAL A 83 -6.41 3.53 4.15
N TRP A 84 -6.85 2.28 4.08
CA TRP A 84 -7.74 1.79 3.03
C TRP A 84 -9.06 2.54 2.97
N VAL A 85 -9.73 2.71 4.12
CA VAL A 85 -10.99 3.46 4.20
C VAL A 85 -10.79 4.91 3.75
N LEU A 86 -9.67 5.54 4.14
CA LEU A 86 -9.34 6.91 3.74
C LEU A 86 -9.11 7.00 2.22
N ALA A 87 -8.35 6.06 1.65
CA ALA A 87 -8.08 6.00 0.22
C ALA A 87 -9.37 5.77 -0.60
N ILE A 88 -10.25 4.87 -0.17
CA ILE A 88 -11.54 4.64 -0.83
C ILE A 88 -12.42 5.89 -0.74
N SER A 89 -12.52 6.49 0.45
CA SER A 89 -13.35 7.68 0.67
C SER A 89 -12.89 8.86 -0.19
N LEU A 90 -11.58 9.06 -0.31
CA LEU A 90 -10.98 10.07 -1.15
C LEU A 90 -11.34 9.85 -2.63
N ASN A 91 -11.22 8.62 -3.14
CA ASN A 91 -11.56 8.32 -4.53
C ASN A 91 -13.05 8.49 -4.82
N LEU A 92 -13.93 8.06 -3.92
CA LEU A 92 -15.38 8.24 -4.04
C LEU A 92 -15.77 9.73 -4.06
N ALA A 93 -15.15 10.54 -3.21
CA ALA A 93 -15.37 11.98 -3.19
C ALA A 93 -14.91 12.62 -4.52
N THR A 94 -13.69 12.32 -4.97
CA THR A 94 -13.15 12.90 -6.21
C THR A 94 -13.98 12.49 -7.44
N LEU A 95 -14.38 11.22 -7.56
CA LEU A 95 -15.24 10.77 -8.67
C LEU A 95 -16.56 11.53 -8.74
N LYS A 96 -17.11 11.94 -7.60
CA LYS A 96 -18.38 12.67 -7.54
C LYS A 96 -18.24 14.16 -7.81
N TYR A 97 -17.17 14.78 -7.35
CA TYR A 97 -17.03 16.25 -7.36
C TYR A 97 -16.12 16.77 -8.47
N VAL A 98 -15.00 16.10 -8.74
CA VAL A 98 -13.96 16.59 -9.67
C VAL A 98 -13.30 15.43 -10.43
N PRO A 99 -14.04 14.71 -11.30
CA PRO A 99 -13.50 13.57 -12.04
C PRO A 99 -12.39 13.94 -13.05
N ASP A 100 -12.37 15.20 -13.51
CA ASP A 100 -11.39 15.68 -14.49
C ASP A 100 -9.95 15.70 -13.97
N ASP A 101 -9.77 15.77 -12.64
CA ASP A 101 -8.45 15.79 -12.01
C ASP A 101 -7.73 14.46 -12.11
N TYR A 102 -8.45 13.38 -12.42
CA TYR A 102 -7.81 12.10 -12.69
C TYR A 102 -6.99 12.10 -13.99
N GLU A 103 -7.29 12.96 -14.96
CA GLU A 103 -6.57 12.96 -16.26
C GLU A 103 -5.23 13.70 -16.21
N LYS A 104 -4.88 14.31 -15.08
CA LYS A 104 -3.68 15.15 -14.92
C LYS A 104 -2.37 14.34 -14.84
N SER A 105 -2.44 13.05 -14.50
CA SER A 105 -1.27 12.17 -14.41
C SER A 105 -1.59 10.78 -14.93
N VAL A 106 -0.56 10.07 -15.40
CA VAL A 106 -0.69 8.68 -15.86
C VAL A 106 -1.25 7.79 -14.74
N LEU A 107 -0.75 7.94 -13.52
CA LEU A 107 -1.18 7.12 -12.38
C LEU A 107 -2.64 7.38 -12.00
N THR A 108 -3.05 8.65 -11.99
CA THR A 108 -4.45 9.00 -11.67
C THR A 108 -5.38 8.61 -12.82
N SER A 109 -4.95 8.69 -14.07
CA SER A 109 -5.77 8.26 -15.22
C SER A 109 -5.98 6.74 -15.20
N LEU A 110 -4.94 5.98 -14.86
CA LEU A 110 -5.04 4.54 -14.61
C LEU A 110 -6.01 4.24 -13.46
N LEU A 111 -5.86 4.93 -12.32
CA LEU A 111 -6.76 4.79 -11.18
C LEU A 111 -8.21 5.03 -11.57
N HIS A 112 -8.47 6.09 -12.33
CA HIS A 112 -9.80 6.42 -12.81
C HIS A 112 -10.39 5.29 -13.65
N LYS A 113 -9.65 4.80 -14.65
CA LYS A 113 -10.06 3.65 -15.47
C LYS A 113 -10.41 2.45 -14.59
N ILE A 114 -9.54 2.09 -13.65
CA ILE A 114 -9.77 0.96 -12.73
C ILE A 114 -11.07 1.15 -11.94
N LEU A 115 -11.35 2.37 -11.48
CA LEU A 115 -12.55 2.65 -10.66
C LEU A 115 -13.84 2.62 -11.49
N ILE A 116 -13.85 3.19 -12.70
CA ILE A 116 -15.07 3.30 -13.53
C ILE A 116 -15.37 2.06 -14.39
N THR A 117 -14.41 1.14 -14.53
CA THR A 117 -14.61 -0.13 -15.27
C THR A 117 -14.50 -1.34 -14.33
N PRO A 118 -15.62 -1.81 -13.74
CA PRO A 118 -15.59 -2.79 -12.67
C PRO A 118 -15.00 -4.15 -13.08
N TRP A 119 -15.39 -4.65 -14.26
CA TRP A 119 -14.89 -5.92 -14.79
C TRP A 119 -13.94 -5.66 -15.97
N PRO A 120 -12.69 -6.15 -15.95
CA PRO A 120 -12.06 -7.02 -14.94
C PRO A 120 -11.29 -6.28 -13.82
N TYR A 121 -11.22 -4.95 -13.82
CA TYR A 121 -10.18 -4.22 -13.07
C TYR A 121 -10.39 -4.09 -11.57
N TRP A 122 -11.61 -4.26 -11.05
CA TRP A 122 -11.79 -4.35 -9.59
C TRP A 122 -11.12 -5.59 -9.00
N SER A 123 -10.83 -6.61 -9.82
CA SER A 123 -9.99 -7.73 -9.39
C SER A 123 -8.59 -7.28 -8.98
N ILE A 124 -8.06 -6.17 -9.53
CA ILE A 124 -6.79 -5.57 -9.10
C ILE A 124 -6.90 -5.12 -7.64
N ILE A 125 -7.95 -4.36 -7.30
CA ILE A 125 -8.16 -3.84 -5.94
C ILE A 125 -8.33 -5.01 -4.96
N VAL A 126 -9.12 -6.02 -5.33
CA VAL A 126 -9.33 -7.22 -4.50
C VAL A 126 -8.03 -8.00 -4.33
N LEU A 127 -7.26 -8.22 -5.40
CA LEU A 127 -5.96 -8.90 -5.33
C LEU A 127 -4.96 -8.13 -4.47
N CYS A 128 -4.96 -6.80 -4.55
CA CYS A 128 -4.11 -5.94 -3.72
C CYS A 128 -4.55 -6.01 -2.25
N ALA A 129 -5.84 -5.94 -1.96
CA ALA A 129 -6.38 -6.11 -0.61
C ALA A 129 -5.95 -7.46 -0.02
N VAL A 130 -6.16 -8.56 -0.76
CA VAL A 130 -5.76 -9.90 -0.34
C VAL A 130 -4.25 -9.96 -0.11
N GLY A 131 -3.43 -9.48 -1.05
CA GLY A 131 -1.97 -9.47 -0.91
C GLY A 131 -1.49 -8.70 0.32
N THR A 132 -2.02 -7.49 0.54
CA THR A 132 -1.66 -6.63 1.66
C THR A 132 -2.06 -7.23 3.00
N PHE A 133 -3.33 -7.64 3.18
CA PHE A 133 -3.79 -8.18 4.45
C PHE A 133 -3.19 -9.56 4.76
N LEU A 134 -2.98 -10.40 3.73
CA LEU A 134 -2.29 -11.68 3.90
C LEU A 134 -0.84 -11.46 4.30
N SER A 135 -0.14 -10.50 3.68
CA SER A 135 1.24 -10.16 4.04
C SER A 135 1.36 -9.65 5.48
N ILE A 136 0.39 -8.88 5.98
CA ILE A 136 0.38 -8.42 7.37
C ILE A 136 0.14 -9.59 8.32
N HIS A 137 -0.89 -10.40 8.05
CA HIS A 137 -1.25 -11.53 8.92
C HIS A 137 -0.13 -12.57 9.04
N PHE A 138 0.45 -12.97 7.90
CA PHE A 138 1.57 -13.91 7.89
C PHE A 138 2.88 -13.28 8.35
N GLY A 139 3.10 -11.99 8.09
CA GLY A 139 4.27 -11.25 8.58
C GLY A 139 4.34 -11.25 10.10
N ASP A 140 3.23 -10.91 10.76
CA ASP A 140 3.13 -10.93 12.22
C ASP A 140 3.32 -12.35 12.78
N GLU A 141 2.70 -13.37 12.16
CA GLU A 141 2.80 -14.77 12.61
C GLU A 141 4.24 -15.34 12.48
N VAL A 142 4.98 -14.97 11.42
CA VAL A 142 6.37 -15.41 11.22
C VAL A 142 7.30 -14.75 12.23
N VAL A 143 7.13 -13.45 12.51
CA VAL A 143 7.96 -12.73 13.49
C VAL A 143 7.72 -13.25 14.92
N ASP A 144 6.46 -13.54 15.27
CA ASP A 144 6.12 -14.13 16.57
C ASP A 144 6.64 -15.57 16.70
N ALA A 145 6.63 -16.36 15.62
CA ALA A 145 7.19 -17.71 15.62
C ALA A 145 8.71 -17.73 15.79
N VAL A 146 9.44 -16.77 15.20
CA VAL A 146 10.92 -16.69 15.29
C VAL A 146 11.37 -16.14 16.65
N SER A 147 10.60 -15.24 17.26
CA SER A 147 10.96 -14.61 18.54
C SER A 147 10.75 -15.53 19.76
N HIS A 148 9.91 -16.55 19.67
CA HIS A 148 9.68 -17.53 20.75
C HIS A 148 10.48 -18.84 20.63
N ASP A 149 11.26 -19.03 19.56
CA ASP A 149 11.97 -20.29 19.28
C ASP A 149 13.39 -20.29 19.89
N HIS A 150 13.48 -20.26 21.23
CA HIS A 150 14.72 -20.65 21.93
C HIS A 150 14.76 -22.17 22.25
N HIS A 151 13.68 -22.91 22.02
CA HIS A 151 13.65 -24.36 22.22
C HIS A 151 12.75 -25.08 21.21
N LEU A 152 13.35 -25.96 20.39
CA LEU A 152 12.78 -27.12 19.65
C LEU A 152 12.87 -27.04 18.11
N SER A 153 13.87 -27.75 17.59
CA SER A 153 14.38 -27.83 16.22
C SER A 153 13.49 -28.54 15.17
N LEU A 154 12.20 -28.75 15.43
CA LEU A 154 11.29 -29.45 14.49
C LEU A 154 10.20 -28.54 13.89
N ARG A 155 9.97 -27.34 14.43
CA ARG A 155 8.90 -26.42 13.97
C ARG A 155 9.34 -25.45 12.86
N GLN A 156 10.66 -25.37 12.61
CA GLN A 156 11.28 -24.47 11.64
C GLN A 156 10.88 -24.73 10.17
N SER A 157 10.55 -25.98 9.83
CA SER A 157 10.18 -26.37 8.47
C SER A 157 8.81 -25.78 8.05
N ARG A 158 7.83 -25.76 8.96
CA ARG A 158 6.47 -25.25 8.69
C ARG A 158 6.44 -23.73 8.45
N SER A 159 7.36 -22.98 9.08
CA SER A 159 7.53 -21.53 8.86
C SER A 159 8.12 -21.21 7.48
N ARG A 160 9.09 -22.00 6.99
CA ARG A 160 9.69 -21.81 5.66
C ARG A 160 8.70 -22.03 4.53
N TYR A 161 7.85 -23.05 4.62
CA TYR A 161 6.79 -23.28 3.61
C TYR A 161 5.73 -22.17 3.60
N LYS A 162 5.41 -21.54 4.75
CA LYS A 162 4.53 -20.37 4.81
C LYS A 162 5.14 -19.16 4.11
N LEU A 163 6.44 -18.90 4.31
CA LEU A 163 7.16 -17.82 3.62
C LEU A 163 7.23 -18.05 2.10
N ILE A 164 7.53 -19.28 1.68
CA ILE A 164 7.53 -19.65 0.25
C ILE A 164 6.13 -19.50 -0.34
N GLY A 165 5.09 -19.96 0.37
CA GLY A 165 3.69 -19.78 -0.04
C GLY A 165 3.31 -18.31 -0.21
N MET A 166 3.71 -17.44 0.73
CA MET A 166 3.50 -15.99 0.63
C MET A 166 4.23 -15.37 -0.56
N ALA A 167 5.49 -15.74 -0.79
CA ALA A 167 6.26 -15.28 -1.94
C ALA A 167 5.62 -15.75 -3.27
N VAL A 168 5.13 -16.99 -3.32
CA VAL A 168 4.41 -17.52 -4.50
C VAL A 168 3.10 -16.76 -4.71
N ILE A 169 2.30 -16.53 -3.68
CA ILE A 169 1.05 -15.76 -3.79
C ILE A 169 1.35 -14.33 -4.24
N PHE A 170 2.38 -13.68 -3.67
CA PHE A 170 2.80 -12.35 -4.06
C PHE A 170 3.24 -12.31 -5.53
N VAL A 171 4.04 -13.28 -5.99
CA VAL A 171 4.43 -13.41 -7.40
C VAL A 171 3.22 -13.65 -8.29
N VAL A 172 2.27 -14.49 -7.88
CA VAL A 172 1.02 -14.73 -8.63
C VAL A 172 0.20 -13.44 -8.73
N VAL A 173 0.07 -12.69 -7.63
CA VAL A 173 -0.59 -11.38 -7.62
C VAL A 173 0.12 -10.41 -8.57
N LEU A 174 1.45 -10.35 -8.56
CA LEU A 174 2.22 -9.51 -9.49
C LEU A 174 2.04 -9.92 -10.95
N VAL A 175 2.04 -11.23 -11.25
CA VAL A 175 1.83 -11.74 -12.61
C VAL A 175 0.42 -11.43 -13.10
N LEU A 176 -0.60 -11.64 -12.26
CA LEU A 176 -1.99 -11.31 -12.57
C LEU A 176 -2.16 -9.80 -12.76
N TYR A 177 -1.57 -9.00 -11.87
CA TYR A 177 -1.54 -7.55 -11.95
C TYR A 177 -0.93 -7.05 -13.26
N TYR A 178 0.24 -7.58 -13.62
CA TYR A 178 0.90 -7.23 -14.88
C TYR A 178 0.05 -7.62 -16.09
N ARG A 179 -0.59 -8.81 -16.08
CA ARG A 179 -1.50 -9.21 -17.16
C ARG A 179 -2.71 -8.30 -17.26
N LEU A 180 -3.29 -7.88 -16.13
CA LEU A 180 -4.44 -6.97 -16.08
C LEU A 180 -4.08 -5.56 -16.59
N ILE A 181 -2.90 -5.05 -16.25
CA ILE A 181 -2.39 -3.78 -16.79
C ILE A 181 -2.05 -3.89 -18.27
N ALA A 182 -1.46 -5.00 -18.72
CA ALA A 182 -1.17 -5.22 -20.14
C ALA A 182 -2.43 -5.34 -21.00
N MET A 183 -3.56 -5.74 -20.41
CA MET A 183 -4.89 -5.68 -21.06
C MET A 183 -5.49 -4.28 -21.07
N LEU A 184 -5.04 -3.40 -20.17
CA LEU A 184 -5.29 -1.97 -20.27
C LEU A 184 -4.47 -1.48 -21.47
N ASP A 185 -5.10 -1.36 -22.65
CA ASP A 185 -4.50 -0.78 -23.85
C ASP A 185 -4.23 0.73 -23.64
N VAL A 186 -3.25 1.03 -22.78
CA VAL A 186 -2.77 2.38 -22.53
C VAL A 186 -1.89 2.73 -23.71
N LYS A 187 -2.48 3.43 -24.68
CA LYS A 187 -1.68 4.13 -25.69
C LYS A 187 -0.86 5.19 -24.98
N PHE A 188 0.47 5.01 -25.05
CA PHE A 188 1.48 5.95 -24.62
C PHE A 188 1.54 7.16 -25.54
#